data_AF-A0A815TDU9-F1
#
_entry.id   AF-A0A815TDU9-F1
#
_cell.length_a   1.000
_cell.length_b   1.000
_cell.length_c   1.000
_cell.angle_alpha   90.00
_cell.angle_beta   90.00
_cell.angle_gamma   90.00
#
_symmetry.space_group_name_H-M   'P 1'
#
loop_
_entity.id
_entity.type
_entity.pdbx_description
1 polymer ?
#
loop_
_entity_poly.entity_id
_entity_poly.type
_entity_poly.pdbx_seq_one_letter_code
_entity_poly.pdbx_strand_id
1 'polypeptide(L)'
;MVYDALDGKLTKRSIEALIQDRYSLRCCPQFLGPMLETLHDIARILEIEMNSANDNPLIDTDTRKVYCKHQTHYIFCLLQNKIESKL
;
A
#
# COMPACT_ATOMS: atom_id res chain seq x y z
N MET A 1 11.01 -12.23 -5.11
CA MET A 1 9.62 -12.48 -4.63
C MET A 1 9.01 -13.78 -5.13
N VAL A 2 8.55 -13.89 -6.39
CA VAL A 2 7.91 -15.15 -6.85
C VAL A 2 8.94 -16.29 -6.99
N TYR A 3 10.12 -16.00 -7.53
CA TYR A 3 11.19 -17.00 -7.64
C TYR A 3 11.82 -17.39 -6.29
N ASP A 4 11.89 -16.46 -5.34
CA ASP A 4 12.32 -16.76 -3.97
C ASP A 4 11.28 -17.60 -3.22
N ALA A 5 9.98 -17.31 -3.40
CA ALA A 5 8.90 -18.10 -2.83
C ALA A 5 8.85 -19.54 -3.38
N LEU A 6 9.39 -19.76 -4.58
CA LEU A 6 9.54 -21.08 -5.18
C LEU A 6 10.80 -21.81 -4.70
N ASP A 7 11.63 -21.19 -3.86
CA ASP A 7 12.81 -21.81 -3.23
C ASP A 7 13.75 -22.48 -4.26
N GLY A 8 13.84 -21.87 -5.45
CA GLY A 8 14.60 -22.41 -6.59
C GLY A 8 14.04 -23.70 -7.21
N LYS A 9 12.91 -24.23 -6.73
CA LYS A 9 12.26 -25.45 -7.25
C LYS A 9 11.43 -25.12 -8.49
N LEU A 10 12.12 -24.85 -9.60
CA LEU A 10 11.50 -24.90 -10.91
C LEU A 10 11.36 -26.38 -11.29
N THR A 11 10.18 -26.97 -11.09
CA THR A 11 9.84 -28.25 -11.72
C THR A 11 9.88 -28.06 -13.23
N LYS A 12 11.05 -28.34 -13.84
CA LYS A 12 11.23 -28.39 -15.29
C LYS A 12 10.29 -29.48 -15.80
N ARG A 13 9.17 -29.08 -16.41
CA ARG A 13 8.33 -30.03 -17.15
C ARG A 13 9.16 -30.61 -18.30
N SER A 14 9.11 -31.94 -18.47
CA SER A 14 9.78 -32.63 -19.57
C SER A 14 9.34 -32.00 -20.89
N ILE A 15 10.33 -31.58 -21.67
CA ILE A 15 10.15 -30.83 -22.91
C ILE A 15 9.78 -31.82 -24.01
N GLU A 16 8.55 -32.33 -23.98
CA GLU A 16 7.97 -33.05 -25.13
C GLU A 16 7.00 -32.15 -25.91
N ALA A 17 6.53 -31.06 -25.30
CA ALA A 17 5.77 -30.01 -25.97
C ALA A 17 6.08 -28.63 -25.36
N LEU A 18 6.32 -27.63 -26.22
CA LEU A 18 6.46 -26.22 -25.84
C LEU A 18 5.10 -25.68 -25.37
N ILE A 19 4.74 -25.95 -24.12
CA ILE A 19 3.48 -25.50 -23.52
C ILE A 19 3.71 -24.19 -22.78
N GLN A 20 2.99 -23.16 -23.21
CA GLN A 20 2.96 -21.84 -22.57
C GLN A 20 2.10 -21.89 -21.30
N ASP A 21 2.62 -21.36 -20.18
CA ASP A 21 1.90 -21.35 -18.90
C ASP A 21 0.62 -20.51 -18.95
N ARG A 22 -0.39 -20.86 -18.16
CA ARG A 22 -1.65 -20.10 -18.08
C ARG A 22 -1.39 -18.67 -17.59
N TYR A 23 -2.20 -17.72 -18.06
CA TYR A 23 -2.09 -16.30 -17.70
C TYR A 23 -2.02 -16.04 -16.19
N SER A 24 -2.74 -16.82 -15.38
CA SER A 24 -2.71 -16.71 -13.91
C SER A 24 -1.31 -16.90 -13.32
N LEU A 25 -0.45 -17.72 -13.93
CA LEU A 25 0.93 -17.93 -13.48
C LEU A 25 1.88 -16.88 -14.07
N ARG A 26 1.74 -16.59 -15.36
CA ARG A 26 2.65 -15.68 -16.07
C ARG A 26 2.49 -14.22 -15.68
N CYS A 27 1.23 -13.80 -15.46
CA CYS A 27 0.88 -12.43 -15.11
C CYS A 27 0.83 -12.18 -13.60
N CYS A 28 1.10 -13.22 -12.80
CA CYS A 28 1.12 -13.13 -11.34
C CYS A 28 2.04 -11.99 -10.85
N PRO A 29 3.29 -11.83 -11.33
CA PRO A 29 4.15 -10.73 -10.90
C PRO A 29 3.60 -9.34 -11.25
N GLN A 30 3.04 -9.17 -12.46
CA GLN A 30 2.51 -7.90 -12.94
C GLN A 30 1.24 -7.50 -12.20
N PHE A 31 0.47 -8.48 -11.73
CA PHE A 31 -0.72 -8.24 -10.93
C PHE A 31 -0.39 -7.93 -9.46
N LEU A 32 0.53 -8.70 -8.86
CA LEU A 32 0.91 -8.50 -7.45
C LEU A 32 1.75 -7.25 -7.20
N GLY A 33 2.55 -6.79 -8.16
CA GLY A 33 3.41 -5.60 -7.99
C GLY A 33 2.64 -4.36 -7.51
N PRO A 34 1.65 -3.87 -8.26
CA PRO A 34 0.85 -2.69 -7.88
C PRO A 34 0.07 -2.88 -6.57
N MET A 35 -0.38 -4.11 -6.28
CA MET A 35 -1.05 -4.43 -5.02
C MET A 35 -0.12 -4.26 -3.82
N LEU A 36 1.11 -4.77 -3.93
CA LEU A 36 2.11 -4.67 -2.88
C LEU A 36 2.50 -3.21 -2.63
N GLU A 37 2.70 -2.43 -3.68
CA GLU A 37 2.97 -0.98 -3.56
C GLU A 37 1.85 -0.26 -2.82
N THR A 38 0.60 -0.58 -3.15
CA THR A 38 -0.57 0.00 -2.51
C THR A 38 -0.64 -0.36 -1.02
N LEU A 39 -0.34 -1.61 -0.66
CA LEU A 39 -0.29 -2.04 0.73
C LEU A 39 0.82 -1.32 1.52
N HIS A 40 2.00 -1.14 0.93
CA HIS A 40 3.07 -0.36 1.56
C HIS A 40 2.68 1.11 1.76
N ASP A 41 1.97 1.69 0.80
CA ASP A 41 1.49 3.06 0.91
C ASP A 41 0.44 3.22 2.02
N ILE A 42 -0.50 2.27 2.12
CA ILE A 42 -1.51 2.23 3.18
C ILE A 42 -0.82 2.10 4.55
N ALA A 43 0.15 1.20 4.68
CA ALA A 43 0.89 1.02 5.93
C ALA A 43 1.56 2.32 6.38
N ARG A 44 2.20 3.04 5.46
CA ARG A 44 2.83 4.34 5.75
C ARG A 44 1.82 5.41 6.17
N ILE A 45 0.67 5.49 5.50
CA ILE A 45 -0.39 6.44 5.85
C ILE A 45 -0.92 6.13 7.26
N LEU A 46 -1.12 4.85 7.58
CA LEU A 46 -1.54 4.42 8.91
C LEU A 46 -0.50 4.77 9.98
N GLU A 47 0.78 4.56 9.72
CA GLU A 47 1.85 4.95 10.65
C GLU A 47 1.84 6.45 10.93
N ILE A 48 1.66 7.28 9.90
CA ILE A 48 1.58 8.74 10.06
C ILE A 48 0.35 9.12 10.87
N GLU A 49 -0.82 8.54 10.57
CA GLU A 49 -2.05 8.86 11.28
C GLU A 49 -2.00 8.43 12.74
N MET A 50 -1.50 7.22 13.01
CA MET A 50 -1.34 6.71 14.38
C MET A 50 -0.46 7.61 15.24
N ASN A 51 0.51 8.30 14.63
CA ASN A 51 1.40 9.24 15.31
C ASN A 51 0.99 10.71 15.14
N SER A 52 -0.14 10.98 14.48
CA SER A 52 -0.64 12.33 14.27
C SER A 52 -1.48 12.78 15.48
N ALA A 53 -1.37 14.05 15.82
CA ALA A 53 -2.25 14.65 16.82
C ALA A 53 -3.62 14.90 16.18
N ASN A 54 -4.49 13.88 16.25
CA ASN A 54 -5.87 13.93 15.78
C ASN A 54 -6.83 14.55 16.82
N ASP A 55 -6.31 14.87 18.01
CA ASP A 55 -7.04 15.55 19.06
C ASP A 55 -7.31 17.00 18.65
N ASN A 56 -8.59 17.35 18.63
CA ASN A 56 -9.06 18.71 18.44
C ASN A 56 -9.82 19.17 19.70
N PRO A 57 -9.45 20.29 20.34
CA PRO A 57 -8.50 21.31 19.88
C PRO A 57 -7.03 21.05 20.25
N LEU A 58 -6.12 21.45 19.35
CA LEU A 58 -4.69 21.43 19.61
C LEU A 58 -4.31 22.62 20.49
N ILE A 59 -3.76 22.35 21.66
CA ILE A 59 -3.36 23.36 22.64
C ILE A 59 -1.86 23.57 22.54
N ASP A 60 -1.45 24.78 22.17
CA ASP A 60 -0.04 25.18 22.21
C ASP A 60 0.23 25.95 23.51
N THR A 61 1.00 25.32 24.41
CA THR A 61 1.34 25.88 25.73
C THR A 61 2.31 27.05 25.66
N ASP A 62 3.14 27.14 24.61
CA ASP A 62 4.17 28.16 24.48
C ASP A 62 3.58 29.47 23.96
N THR A 63 2.66 29.39 23.00
CA THR A 63 1.98 30.57 22.45
C THR A 63 0.65 30.89 23.14
N ARG A 64 0.19 30.04 24.07
CA ARG A 64 -1.12 30.10 24.75
C ARG A 64 -2.30 30.17 23.76
N LYS A 65 -2.18 29.52 22.61
CA LYS A 65 -3.20 29.50 21.57
C LYS A 65 -3.85 28.14 21.47
N VAL A 66 -5.15 28.16 21.20
CA VAL A 66 -5.97 26.97 20.99
C VAL A 66 -6.33 26.92 19.50
N TYR A 67 -5.88 25.88 18.83
CA TYR A 67 -6.16 25.64 17.42
C TYR A 67 -7.31 24.64 17.30
N CYS A 68 -8.51 25.17 17.05
CA CYS A 68 -9.68 24.34 16.74
C CYS A 68 -9.67 23.99 15.24
N LYS A 69 -9.29 22.75 14.89
CA LYS A 69 -9.32 22.22 13.53
C LYS A 69 -10.44 21.18 13.37
N HIS A 70 -11.18 21.23 12.26
CA HIS A 70 -12.30 20.33 11.97
C HIS A 70 -11.89 18.87 11.64
N GLN A 71 -10.73 18.36 12.07
CA GLN A 71 -10.20 17.14 11.49
C GLN A 71 -9.91 16.05 12.52
N THR A 72 -10.84 15.11 12.61
CA THR A 72 -10.71 13.80 13.25
C THR A 72 -10.70 12.65 12.24
N HIS A 73 -10.67 12.93 10.92
CA HIS A 73 -10.88 11.95 9.86
C HIS A 73 -9.91 12.15 8.67
N TYR A 74 -8.59 12.13 8.92
CA TYR A 74 -7.57 12.32 7.88
C TYR A 74 -7.37 11.07 6.99
N ILE A 75 -7.60 9.86 7.53
CA ILE A 75 -7.49 8.58 6.79
C ILE A 75 -8.25 8.59 5.46
N PHE A 76 -9.47 9.16 5.42
CA PHE A 76 -10.31 9.12 4.23
C PHE A 76 -9.83 10.09 3.13
N CYS A 77 -9.38 11.30 3.51
CA CYS A 77 -8.96 12.33 2.56
C CYS A 77 -7.64 11.97 1.85
N LEU A 78 -6.65 11.39 2.56
CA LEU A 78 -5.37 11.05 1.94
C LEU A 78 -5.48 9.89 0.94
N LEU A 79 -6.34 8.91 1.21
CA LEU A 79 -6.58 7.79 0.29
C LEU A 79 -7.34 8.23 -0.97
N GLN A 80 -8.37 9.08 -0.85
CA GLN A 80 -9.10 9.58 -2.04
C GLN A 80 -8.22 10.45 -2.96
N ASN A 81 -7.46 11.40 -2.40
CA ASN A 81 -6.61 12.28 -3.21
C ASN A 81 -5.53 11.50 -4.00
N LYS A 82 -5.05 10.37 -3.45
CA LYS A 82 -4.07 9.52 -4.15
C LYS A 82 -4.71 8.72 -5.29
N ILE A 83 -5.93 8.20 -5.10
CA ILE A 83 -6.69 7.49 -6.14
C ILE A 83 -7.01 8.43 -7.30
N GLU A 84 -7.45 9.65 -7.01
CA GLU A 84 -7.74 10.67 -8.03
C GLU A 84 -6.48 11.13 -8.78
N SER A 85 -5.31 11.13 -8.15
CA SER A 85 -4.04 11.50 -8.81
C SER A 85 -3.48 10.44 -9.77
N LYS A 86 -3.97 9.19 -9.69
CA LYS A 86 -3.53 8.06 -10.52
C LYS A 86 -4.52 7.69 -11.63
N LEU A 87 -5.65 8.41 -11.74
CA LEU A 87 -6.63 8.35 -12.83
C LEU A 87 -6.37 9.48 -13.84
#